data_AF-A0A961BVL4-F1
#
_entry.id   AF-A0A961BVL4-F1
#
_cell.length_a   1.000
_cell.length_b   1.000
_cell.length_c   1.000
_cell.angle_alpha   90.00
_cell.angle_beta   90.00
_cell.angle_gamma   90.00
#
_symmetry.space_group_name_H-M   'P 1'
#
loop_
_entity.id
_entity.type
_entity.pdbx_description
1 polymer ?
#
loop_
_entity_poly.entity_id
_entity_poly.type
_entity_poly.pdbx_seq_one_letter_code
_entity_poly.pdbx_strand_id
1 'polypeptide(L)'
;MGAAPRLYGIVATGAPVAAVLRRGPTAWCALGRWDLTSPAYERGAWIKARVIPQKCDLSPDGRWFVGSVHAAGADWPAGDVYEAVSRLPWLHALAAWGSGSTYTRGLHLTDDVGACVVGAPDVGNAAPLLARHGIARNGAEQFVVERRRGWVEAPETPPRAAGGPWDERRLVTMRRARPGDPAVALEVSGAYAGFRTGEPDADACAYALVAGDDRIVLDDVQWADWAADGRLLVATTDGRLQIRAGDGVDEVTFDHDLAPETPDPQPAPDWARRW
;
A
#
# COMPACT_ATOMS: atom_id res chain seq x y z
N MET A 1 22.63 -0.66 -15.81
CA MET A 1 21.35 -1.19 -15.33
C MET A 1 20.51 -0.02 -14.86
N GLY A 2 19.21 0.01 -15.18
CA GLY A 2 18.31 1.04 -14.65
C GLY A 2 18.14 0.89 -13.13
N ALA A 3 17.69 1.94 -12.44
CA ALA A 3 17.37 1.84 -11.02
C ALA A 3 16.23 0.83 -10.80
N ALA A 4 16.33 0.01 -9.75
CA ALA A 4 15.31 -0.95 -9.36
C ALA A 4 13.96 -0.25 -9.08
N PRO A 5 12.81 -0.93 -9.32
CA PRO A 5 11.51 -0.35 -9.05
C PRO A 5 11.30 -0.20 -7.54
N ARG A 6 10.53 0.84 -7.17
CA ARG A 6 10.01 0.97 -5.81
C ARG A 6 8.75 0.14 -5.66
N LEU A 7 8.67 -0.64 -4.61
CA LEU A 7 7.57 -1.57 -4.36
C LEU A 7 6.88 -1.26 -3.03
N TYR A 8 5.56 -1.42 -2.98
CA TYR A 8 4.78 -1.30 -1.75
C TYR A 8 3.61 -2.27 -1.77
N GLY A 9 3.48 -3.05 -0.70
CA GLY A 9 2.36 -3.95 -0.50
C GLY A 9 1.28 -3.33 0.38
N ILE A 10 0.03 -3.70 0.10
CA ILE A 10 -1.13 -3.37 0.92
C ILE A 10 -1.88 -4.69 1.14
N VAL A 11 -1.69 -5.30 2.32
CA VAL A 11 -2.27 -6.60 2.66
C VAL A 11 -3.77 -6.44 2.98
N ALA A 12 -4.64 -7.29 2.45
CA ALA A 12 -6.05 -7.28 2.81
C ALA A 12 -6.21 -7.75 4.28
N THR A 13 -7.06 -7.09 5.05
CA THR A 13 -7.22 -7.39 6.48
C THR A 13 -8.03 -8.67 6.74
N GLY A 14 -8.85 -9.10 5.79
CA GLY A 14 -9.72 -10.28 5.90
C GLY A 14 -9.49 -11.35 4.81
N ALA A 15 -8.44 -11.23 3.99
CA ALA A 15 -8.14 -12.17 2.92
C ALA A 15 -6.61 -12.33 2.74
N PRO A 16 -6.13 -13.53 2.31
CA PRO A 16 -4.71 -13.79 2.06
C PRO A 16 -4.27 -13.23 0.70
N VAL A 17 -4.46 -11.93 0.50
CA VAL A 17 -4.17 -11.21 -0.74
C VAL A 17 -3.50 -9.89 -0.40
N ALA A 18 -2.49 -9.49 -1.17
CA ALA A 18 -1.96 -8.14 -1.13
C ALA A 18 -2.09 -7.45 -2.50
N ALA A 19 -2.40 -6.16 -2.48
CA ALA A 19 -2.19 -5.29 -3.62
C ALA A 19 -0.72 -4.86 -3.63
N VAL A 20 -0.07 -4.91 -4.79
CA VAL A 20 1.32 -4.47 -4.93
C VAL A 20 1.38 -3.30 -5.89
N LEU A 21 1.87 -2.17 -5.38
CA LEU A 21 2.17 -0.99 -6.18
C LEU A 21 3.65 -1.00 -6.54
N ARG A 22 3.92 -0.89 -7.84
CA ARG A 22 5.27 -0.83 -8.41
C ARG A 22 5.45 0.52 -9.08
N ARG A 23 6.43 1.33 -8.68
CA ARG A 23 6.81 2.58 -9.36
C ARG A 23 8.15 2.42 -10.05
N GLY A 24 8.19 2.82 -11.32
CA GLY A 24 9.38 2.71 -12.15
C GLY A 24 9.03 2.18 -13.54
N PRO A 25 9.68 2.65 -14.63
CA PRO A 25 10.49 3.87 -14.70
C PRO A 25 9.68 5.11 -14.26
N THR A 26 10.36 6.19 -13.83
CA THR A 26 9.88 7.28 -12.94
C THR A 26 8.42 7.75 -13.05
N ALA A 27 7.86 7.83 -14.26
CA ALA A 27 6.50 8.32 -14.54
C ALA A 27 5.41 7.23 -14.56
N TRP A 28 5.79 5.96 -14.40
CA TRP A 28 4.91 4.82 -14.51
C TRP A 28 4.71 4.14 -13.16
N CYS A 29 3.47 3.71 -12.92
CA CYS A 29 3.09 2.83 -11.83
C CYS A 29 2.39 1.59 -12.40
N ALA A 30 2.59 0.45 -11.77
CA ALA A 30 1.82 -0.76 -12.00
C ALA A 30 1.10 -1.18 -10.71
N LEU A 31 -0.06 -1.80 -10.86
CA LEU A 31 -0.80 -2.48 -9.81
C LEU A 31 -0.82 -3.98 -10.11
N GLY A 32 -0.49 -4.79 -9.12
CA GLY A 32 -0.59 -6.25 -9.20
C GLY A 32 -1.30 -6.84 -7.99
N ARG A 33 -1.65 -8.12 -8.11
CA ARG A 33 -2.25 -8.92 -7.04
C ARG A 33 -1.26 -9.99 -6.63
N TRP A 34 -1.00 -10.09 -5.33
CA TRP A 34 -0.20 -11.14 -4.74
C TRP A 34 -1.10 -12.07 -3.93
N ASP A 35 -1.29 -13.29 -4.41
CA ASP A 35 -1.94 -14.35 -3.65
C ASP A 35 -0.96 -14.89 -2.60
N LEU A 36 -1.39 -15.01 -1.35
CA LEU A 36 -0.55 -15.43 -0.23
C LEU A 36 -0.85 -16.87 0.20
N THR A 37 -1.98 -17.46 -0.23
CA THR A 37 -2.34 -18.86 0.09
C THR A 37 -1.62 -19.82 -0.84
N SER A 38 -1.71 -19.59 -2.14
CA SER A 38 -0.95 -20.28 -3.17
C SER A 38 -0.05 -19.25 -3.82
N PRO A 39 1.15 -19.00 -3.24
CA PRO A 39 1.98 -17.84 -3.58
C PRO A 39 2.15 -17.64 -5.08
N ALA A 40 1.53 -16.59 -5.59
CA ALA A 40 1.55 -16.24 -7.00
C ALA A 40 1.35 -14.73 -7.17
N TYR A 41 2.03 -14.17 -8.16
CA TYR A 41 1.88 -12.77 -8.55
C TYR A 41 1.13 -12.67 -9.88
N GLU A 42 -0.02 -12.00 -9.87
CA GLU A 42 -0.80 -11.64 -11.04
C GLU A 42 -0.52 -10.18 -11.42
N ARG A 43 0.00 -9.99 -12.64
CA ARG A 43 0.21 -8.68 -13.24
C ARG A 43 -1.13 -8.03 -13.57
N GLY A 44 -1.27 -6.74 -13.26
CA GLY A 44 -2.46 -5.97 -13.56
C GLY A 44 -2.18 -4.75 -14.41
N ALA A 45 -2.80 -3.63 -14.03
CA ALA A 45 -2.76 -2.41 -14.85
C ALA A 45 -1.45 -1.63 -14.71
N TRP A 46 -0.99 -1.10 -15.83
CA TRP A 46 -0.01 -0.01 -15.87
C TRP A 46 -0.70 1.33 -16.11
N ILE A 47 -0.22 2.36 -15.42
CA ILE A 47 -0.68 3.73 -15.58
C ILE A 47 0.51 4.69 -15.63
N LYS A 48 0.45 5.68 -16.52
CA LYS A 48 1.39 6.80 -16.56
C LYS A 48 0.92 7.91 -15.61
N ALA A 49 0.95 7.62 -14.33
CA ALA A 49 0.55 8.53 -13.27
C ALA A 49 1.32 8.23 -11.98
N ARG A 50 1.28 9.15 -11.02
CA ARG A 50 1.74 8.88 -9.67
C ARG A 50 0.58 8.30 -8.87
N VAL A 51 0.71 7.05 -8.43
CA VAL A 51 -0.12 6.50 -7.36
C VAL A 51 0.58 6.76 -6.03
N ILE A 52 -0.14 7.23 -5.01
CA ILE A 52 0.41 7.62 -3.70
C ILE A 52 0.01 6.54 -2.67
N PRO A 53 0.85 5.51 -2.42
CA PRO A 53 0.46 4.33 -1.65
C PRO A 53 0.02 4.62 -0.22
N GLN A 54 0.59 5.66 0.42
CA GLN A 54 0.22 6.08 1.78
C GLN A 54 -1.23 6.56 1.88
N LYS A 55 -1.87 6.81 0.75
CA LYS A 55 -3.26 7.26 0.62
C LYS A 55 -4.16 6.23 -0.05
N CYS A 56 -3.63 5.06 -0.33
CA CYS A 56 -4.35 3.96 -0.94
C CYS A 56 -4.83 3.00 0.14
N ASP A 57 -5.74 2.11 -0.25
CA ASP A 57 -6.18 1.01 0.60
C ASP A 57 -6.71 -0.16 -0.23
N LEU A 58 -6.84 -1.30 0.42
CA LEU A 58 -7.42 -2.52 -0.14
C LEU A 58 -8.55 -2.97 0.78
N SER A 59 -9.70 -3.31 0.20
CA SER A 59 -10.84 -3.82 0.96
C SER A 59 -10.47 -5.05 1.80
N PRO A 60 -11.16 -5.28 2.93
CA PRO A 60 -10.92 -6.45 3.77
C PRO A 60 -10.97 -7.78 3.00
N ASP A 61 -11.86 -7.89 2.00
CA ASP A 61 -12.00 -9.08 1.13
C ASP A 61 -10.96 -9.18 -0.01
N GLY A 62 -10.06 -8.20 -0.14
CA GLY A 62 -8.99 -8.17 -1.14
C GLY A 62 -9.44 -7.94 -2.58
N ARG A 63 -10.67 -7.46 -2.81
CA ARG A 63 -11.25 -7.30 -4.16
C ARG A 63 -11.17 -5.88 -4.70
N TRP A 64 -11.31 -4.88 -3.84
CA TRP A 64 -11.47 -3.47 -4.21
C TRP A 64 -10.27 -2.66 -3.77
N PHE A 65 -9.60 -2.04 -4.74
CA PHE A 65 -8.49 -1.14 -4.50
C PHE A 65 -8.96 0.31 -4.55
N VAL A 66 -8.60 1.08 -3.54
CA VAL A 66 -8.76 2.54 -3.50
C VAL A 66 -7.42 3.18 -3.79
N GLY A 67 -7.32 3.85 -4.93
CA GLY A 67 -6.10 4.53 -5.37
C GLY A 67 -6.22 6.04 -5.24
N SER A 68 -5.24 6.69 -4.59
CA SER A 68 -5.04 8.14 -4.71
C SER A 68 -4.04 8.40 -5.83
N VAL A 69 -4.50 9.05 -6.89
CA VAL A 69 -3.78 9.17 -8.15
C VAL A 69 -3.58 10.63 -8.51
N HIS A 70 -2.38 10.97 -8.94
CA HIS A 70 -2.05 12.23 -9.60
C HIS A 70 -1.58 11.92 -11.03
N ALA A 71 -2.47 12.15 -11.99
CA ALA A 71 -2.26 12.02 -13.42
C ALA A 71 -2.19 13.42 -14.04
N ALA A 72 -1.03 14.06 -13.93
CA ALA A 72 -0.82 15.45 -14.35
C ALA A 72 -1.30 15.70 -15.80
N GLY A 73 -2.18 16.68 -15.97
CA GLY A 73 -2.75 17.05 -17.27
C GLY A 73 -3.80 16.08 -17.81
N ALA A 74 -4.34 15.17 -16.98
CA ALA A 74 -5.44 14.31 -17.39
C ALA A 74 -6.71 15.14 -17.68
N ASP A 75 -7.25 14.95 -18.88
CA ASP A 75 -8.53 15.51 -19.31
C ASP A 75 -9.63 14.46 -19.12
N TRP A 76 -10.19 14.40 -17.91
CA TRP A 76 -11.28 13.49 -17.54
C TRP A 76 -12.10 14.06 -16.37
N PRO A 77 -13.34 13.59 -16.14
CA PRO A 77 -14.29 14.28 -15.26
C PRO A 77 -13.86 14.45 -13.79
N ALA A 78 -13.01 13.56 -13.27
CA ALA A 78 -12.50 13.66 -11.89
C ALA A 78 -11.20 14.50 -11.77
N GLY A 79 -10.71 15.10 -12.86
CA GLY A 79 -9.54 15.99 -12.84
C GLY A 79 -8.19 15.30 -12.61
N ASP A 80 -7.08 16.03 -12.65
CA ASP A 80 -5.73 15.44 -12.61
C ASP A 80 -5.32 14.84 -11.26
N VAL A 81 -6.00 15.18 -10.16
CA VAL A 81 -5.82 14.56 -8.85
C VAL A 81 -7.15 14.02 -8.33
N TYR A 82 -7.18 12.73 -8.03
CA TYR A 82 -8.41 12.02 -7.70
C TYR A 82 -8.19 10.83 -6.78
N GLU A 83 -9.27 10.37 -6.16
CA GLU A 83 -9.37 9.06 -5.54
C GLU A 83 -10.31 8.18 -6.37
N ALA A 84 -9.87 6.96 -6.70
CA ALA A 84 -10.65 6.02 -7.52
C ALA A 84 -10.77 4.65 -6.85
N VAL A 85 -11.94 4.03 -6.97
CA VAL A 85 -12.15 2.62 -6.67
C VAL A 85 -12.05 1.80 -7.94
N SER A 86 -11.31 0.71 -7.86
CA SER A 86 -11.10 -0.23 -8.96
C SER A 86 -11.09 -1.67 -8.45
N ARG A 87 -11.29 -2.63 -9.35
CA ARG A 87 -11.18 -4.05 -9.01
C ARG A 87 -9.73 -4.50 -9.14
N LEU A 88 -9.15 -5.06 -8.07
CA LEU A 88 -7.77 -5.56 -8.09
C LEU A 88 -7.61 -6.72 -9.12
N PRO A 89 -6.55 -6.77 -9.94
CA PRO A 89 -5.36 -5.89 -9.98
C PRO A 89 -5.42 -4.74 -11.01
N TRP A 90 -6.61 -4.34 -11.46
CA TRP A 90 -6.77 -3.31 -12.48
C TRP A 90 -7.02 -1.92 -11.88
N LEU A 91 -6.75 -0.88 -12.67
CA LEU A 91 -6.96 0.52 -12.30
C LEU A 91 -8.12 1.18 -13.06
N HIS A 92 -9.03 0.36 -13.63
CA HIS A 92 -10.24 0.90 -14.22
C HIS A 92 -11.15 1.45 -13.12
N ALA A 93 -11.42 2.76 -13.17
CA ALA A 93 -12.24 3.44 -12.19
C ALA A 93 -13.71 3.04 -12.32
N LEU A 94 -14.21 2.29 -11.33
CA LEU A 94 -15.63 1.96 -11.17
C LEU A 94 -16.39 3.09 -10.47
N ALA A 95 -15.67 3.83 -9.62
CA ALA A 95 -16.07 5.10 -9.05
C ALA A 95 -14.84 5.99 -8.89
N ALA A 96 -14.95 7.31 -9.09
CA ALA A 96 -13.89 8.25 -8.75
C ALA A 96 -14.43 9.61 -8.28
N TRP A 97 -13.65 10.27 -7.44
CA TRP A 97 -13.91 11.61 -6.93
C TRP A 97 -12.69 12.49 -7.17
N GLY A 98 -12.92 13.66 -7.76
CA GLY A 98 -11.91 14.69 -7.92
C GLY A 98 -11.55 15.30 -6.57
N SER A 99 -10.25 15.27 -6.26
CA SER A 99 -9.73 15.78 -4.99
C SER A 99 -9.16 17.19 -5.13
N GLY A 100 -8.77 17.57 -6.36
CA GLY A 100 -8.24 18.88 -6.73
C GLY A 100 -6.85 19.19 -6.15
N SER A 101 -6.27 18.31 -5.33
CA SER A 101 -5.00 18.56 -4.66
C SER A 101 -4.35 17.30 -4.12
N THR A 102 -3.03 17.20 -4.21
CA THR A 102 -2.27 16.13 -3.54
C THR A 102 -2.11 16.35 -2.02
N TYR A 103 -2.70 17.40 -1.45
CA TYR A 103 -2.71 17.68 0.00
C TYR A 103 -3.98 17.17 0.71
N THR A 104 -4.68 16.18 0.13
CA THR A 104 -5.77 15.45 0.80
C THR A 104 -5.26 14.32 1.69
N ARG A 105 -6.16 13.70 2.47
CA ARG A 105 -5.81 12.55 3.31
C ARG A 105 -5.91 11.21 2.57
N GLY A 106 -6.57 11.16 1.42
CA GLY A 106 -6.95 9.90 0.77
C GLY A 106 -8.12 9.21 1.48
N LEU A 107 -8.55 8.11 0.88
CA LEU A 107 -9.70 7.32 1.32
C LEU A 107 -9.25 5.92 1.72
N HIS A 108 -10.06 5.25 2.54
CA HIS A 108 -9.89 3.84 2.89
C HIS A 108 -11.25 3.14 3.00
N LEU A 109 -11.21 1.81 2.92
CA LEU A 109 -12.39 0.97 3.05
C LEU A 109 -12.49 0.41 4.47
N THR A 110 -13.72 0.22 4.93
CA THR A 110 -14.02 -0.30 6.26
C THR A 110 -15.23 -1.24 6.21
N ASP A 111 -15.32 -2.16 7.15
CA ASP A 111 -16.50 -3.03 7.31
C ASP A 111 -17.71 -2.27 7.89
N ASP A 112 -17.53 -1.05 8.40
CA ASP A 112 -18.63 -0.17 8.80
C ASP A 112 -19.34 0.40 7.56
N VAL A 113 -20.33 -0.33 7.06
CA VAL A 113 -21.16 0.05 5.89
C VAL A 113 -21.87 1.40 6.09
N GLY A 114 -22.05 1.86 7.34
CA GLY A 114 -22.62 3.17 7.63
C GLY A 114 -21.64 4.34 7.39
N ALA A 115 -20.34 4.07 7.35
CA ALA A 115 -19.34 5.08 7.06
C ALA A 115 -19.38 5.47 5.58
N CYS A 116 -19.91 6.65 5.29
CA CYS A 116 -19.87 7.24 3.95
C CYS A 116 -19.50 8.72 4.04
N VAL A 117 -18.21 9.01 3.84
CA VAL A 117 -17.66 10.38 3.91
C VAL A 117 -17.54 11.08 2.56
N VAL A 118 -17.96 10.40 1.49
CA VAL A 118 -17.87 10.82 0.10
C VAL A 118 -19.27 11.14 -0.45
N GLY A 119 -19.34 12.12 -1.35
CA GLY A 119 -20.57 12.42 -2.09
C GLY A 119 -20.76 11.47 -3.29
N ALA A 120 -21.67 11.85 -4.20
CA ALA A 120 -21.77 11.18 -5.49
C ALA A 120 -20.41 11.25 -6.23
N PRO A 121 -19.97 10.15 -6.89
CA PRO A 121 -18.73 10.17 -7.66
C PRO A 121 -18.87 10.99 -8.95
N ASP A 122 -17.78 11.62 -9.37
CA ASP A 122 -17.69 12.34 -10.65
C ASP A 122 -17.64 11.37 -11.84
N VAL A 123 -17.14 10.15 -11.60
CA VAL A 123 -17.08 9.06 -12.58
C VAL A 123 -17.67 7.80 -11.97
N GLY A 124 -18.53 7.10 -12.71
CA GLY A 124 -19.03 5.78 -12.32
C GLY A 124 -20.11 5.82 -11.23
N ASN A 125 -20.19 4.76 -10.42
CA ASN A 125 -21.23 4.61 -9.40
C ASN A 125 -20.74 3.76 -8.22
N ALA A 126 -20.55 4.36 -7.05
CA ALA A 126 -20.06 3.66 -5.85
C ALA A 126 -21.13 2.84 -5.09
N ALA A 127 -22.41 2.91 -5.45
CA ALA A 127 -23.48 2.28 -4.68
C ALA A 127 -23.29 0.76 -4.46
N PRO A 128 -22.83 -0.04 -5.44
CA PRO A 128 -22.62 -1.47 -5.21
C PRO A 128 -21.50 -1.78 -4.22
N LEU A 129 -20.46 -0.94 -4.15
CA LEU A 129 -19.43 -1.03 -3.12
C LEU A 129 -19.99 -0.65 -1.75
N LEU A 130 -20.70 0.49 -1.69
CA LEU A 130 -21.27 1.04 -0.47
C LEU A 130 -22.37 0.17 0.15
N ALA A 131 -22.86 -0.83 -0.60
CA ALA A 131 -23.75 -1.86 -0.06
C ALA A 131 -23.02 -2.92 0.78
N ARG A 132 -21.69 -2.97 0.73
CA ARG A 132 -20.85 -4.01 1.36
C ARG A 132 -19.71 -3.46 2.21
N HIS A 133 -19.23 -2.26 1.90
CA HIS A 133 -18.08 -1.60 2.53
C HIS A 133 -18.41 -0.13 2.79
N GLY A 134 -17.95 0.40 3.91
CA GLY A 134 -17.89 1.84 4.12
C GLY A 134 -16.68 2.47 3.43
N ILE A 135 -16.77 3.77 3.16
CA ILE A 135 -15.65 4.62 2.74
C ILE A 135 -15.44 5.71 3.80
N ALA A 136 -14.21 5.81 4.29
CA ALA A 136 -13.79 6.83 5.26
C ALA A 136 -12.52 7.57 4.81
N ARG A 137 -12.25 8.74 5.41
CA ARG A 137 -11.06 9.55 5.14
C ARG A 137 -9.94 9.09 6.07
N ASN A 138 -8.72 9.04 5.57
CA ASN A 138 -7.57 8.75 6.43
C ASN A 138 -7.38 9.84 7.49
N GLY A 139 -6.76 9.46 8.62
CA GLY A 139 -6.21 10.42 9.58
C GLY A 139 -5.05 11.20 8.98
N ALA A 140 -4.65 12.28 9.65
CA ALA A 140 -3.46 13.07 9.28
C ALA A 140 -2.19 12.56 9.96
N GLU A 141 -2.11 11.25 10.14
CA GLU A 141 -1.06 10.53 10.87
C GLU A 141 -0.10 9.87 9.86
N GLN A 142 1.12 9.56 10.29
CA GLN A 142 2.02 8.73 9.48
C GLN A 142 1.63 7.25 9.57
N PHE A 143 2.03 6.47 8.57
CA PHE A 143 1.82 5.01 8.54
C PHE A 143 0.33 4.60 8.64
N VAL A 144 -0.60 5.37 8.07
CA VAL A 144 -2.06 5.08 8.17
C VAL A 144 -2.46 3.75 7.53
N VAL A 145 -1.73 3.31 6.49
CA VAL A 145 -1.99 2.02 5.82
C VAL A 145 -1.57 0.88 6.75
N GLU A 146 -0.40 1.01 7.37
CA GLU A 146 0.18 0.07 8.31
C GLU A 146 -0.64 0.00 9.60
N ARG A 147 -1.06 1.14 10.17
CA ARG A 147 -1.91 1.19 11.38
C ARG A 147 -3.20 0.39 11.22
N ARG A 148 -3.84 0.50 10.06
CA ARG A 148 -5.04 -0.30 9.74
C ARG A 148 -4.78 -1.81 9.66
N ARG A 149 -3.51 -2.20 9.57
CA ARG A 149 -3.04 -3.59 9.46
C ARG A 149 -2.35 -4.06 10.74
N GLY A 150 -2.63 -3.40 11.87
CA GLY A 150 -2.18 -3.83 13.19
C GLY A 150 -0.77 -3.37 13.57
N TRP A 151 -0.17 -2.46 12.80
CA TRP A 151 1.04 -1.78 13.24
C TRP A 151 0.70 -0.75 14.32
N VAL A 152 1.50 -0.73 15.39
CA VAL A 152 1.35 0.19 16.53
C VAL A 152 2.62 1.02 16.69
N GLU A 153 2.49 2.26 17.20
CA GLU A 153 3.68 3.06 17.52
C GLU A 153 4.47 2.40 18.65
N ALA A 154 5.79 2.33 18.47
CA ALA A 154 6.68 1.88 19.52
C ALA A 154 6.78 2.95 20.63
N PRO A 155 6.92 2.56 21.92
CA PRO A 155 6.94 3.50 23.05
C PRO A 155 7.97 4.62 22.97
N GLU A 156 9.09 4.39 22.29
CA GLU A 156 10.17 5.33 22.04
C GLU A 156 9.83 6.41 21.01
N THR A 157 8.71 6.27 20.30
CA THR A 157 8.28 7.24 19.30
C THR A 157 7.93 8.57 19.97
N PRO A 158 8.48 9.71 19.51
CA PRO A 158 8.13 11.02 20.03
C PRO A 158 6.62 11.27 19.98
N PRO A 159 6.00 11.92 20.98
CA PRO A 159 4.58 12.22 20.95
C PRO A 159 4.27 13.24 19.83
N ARG A 160 3.07 13.15 19.27
CA ARG A 160 2.58 14.14 18.29
C ARG A 160 2.39 15.51 18.95
N ALA A 161 2.88 16.56 18.30
CA ALA A 161 2.66 17.93 18.75
C ALA A 161 1.17 18.32 18.70
N ALA A 162 0.67 18.95 19.76
CA ALA A 162 -0.69 19.46 19.81
C ALA A 162 -0.90 20.59 18.78
N GLY A 163 -1.99 20.52 18.00
CA GLY A 163 -2.43 21.60 17.11
C GLY A 163 -1.88 21.61 15.68
N GLY A 164 -0.98 20.67 15.30
CA GLY A 164 -0.49 20.54 13.93
C GLY A 164 -1.46 19.76 13.02
N PRO A 165 -1.84 20.28 11.83
CA PRO A 165 -2.78 19.60 10.93
C PRO A 165 -2.21 18.33 10.31
N TRP A 166 -0.88 18.18 10.29
CA TRP A 166 -0.14 17.09 9.65
C TRP A 166 0.97 16.58 10.56
N ASP A 167 1.07 15.26 10.73
CA ASP A 167 2.10 14.59 11.54
C ASP A 167 3.43 14.38 10.78
N GLU A 168 3.61 15.08 9.66
CA GLU A 168 4.52 14.75 8.56
C GLU A 168 6.03 14.91 8.84
N ARG A 169 6.43 15.48 9.98
CA ARG A 169 7.85 15.75 10.32
C ARG A 169 8.37 14.91 11.48
N ARG A 170 7.52 14.05 12.04
CA ARG A 170 7.87 13.21 13.17
C ARG A 170 8.67 12.00 12.68
N LEU A 171 9.72 11.61 13.38
CA LEU A 171 10.30 10.29 13.14
C LEU A 171 9.46 9.28 13.90
N VAL A 172 8.77 8.40 13.17
CA VAL A 172 7.86 7.42 13.76
C VAL A 172 8.50 6.04 13.67
N THR A 173 8.52 5.33 14.80
CA THR A 173 8.85 3.91 14.83
C THR A 173 7.56 3.14 15.04
N MET A 174 7.24 2.26 14.09
CA MET A 174 6.09 1.36 14.17
C MET A 174 6.58 -0.07 14.42
N ARG A 175 5.80 -0.84 15.17
CA ARG A 175 6.01 -2.28 15.36
C ARG A 175 4.75 -3.05 15.01
N ARG A 176 4.93 -4.24 14.43
CA ARG A 176 3.87 -5.23 14.24
C ARG A 176 4.37 -6.57 14.74
N ALA A 177 3.73 -7.08 15.78
CA ALA A 177 3.98 -8.42 16.30
C ALA A 177 3.71 -9.47 15.22
N ARG A 178 4.54 -10.51 15.17
CA ARG A 178 4.36 -11.64 14.28
C ARG A 178 3.10 -12.40 14.69
N PRO A 179 2.15 -12.63 13.76
CA PRO A 179 1.01 -13.49 14.04
C PRO A 179 1.46 -14.89 14.46
N GLY A 180 0.92 -15.38 15.58
CA GLY A 180 1.28 -16.69 16.15
C GLY A 180 2.47 -16.67 17.11
N ASP A 181 3.33 -15.65 17.07
CA ASP A 181 4.47 -15.50 17.97
C ASP A 181 4.73 -14.02 18.31
N PRO A 182 4.02 -13.44 19.29
CA PRO A 182 4.14 -12.02 19.61
C PRO A 182 5.47 -11.63 20.27
N ALA A 183 6.35 -12.59 20.57
CA ALA A 183 7.71 -12.31 21.06
C ALA A 183 8.61 -11.75 19.94
N VAL A 184 8.28 -12.03 18.68
CA VAL A 184 8.94 -11.49 17.50
C VAL A 184 8.07 -10.37 16.91
N ALA A 185 8.68 -9.24 16.58
CA ALA A 185 8.02 -8.14 15.89
C ALA A 185 8.83 -7.66 14.68
N LEU A 186 8.10 -7.17 13.68
CA LEU A 186 8.68 -6.38 12.61
C LEU A 186 8.62 -4.91 13.05
N GLU A 187 9.74 -4.21 12.93
CA GLU A 187 9.89 -2.79 13.23
C GLU A 187 10.16 -2.03 11.93
N VAL A 188 9.57 -0.84 11.81
CA VAL A 188 9.92 0.13 10.78
C VAL A 188 10.12 1.50 11.41
N SER A 189 11.23 2.17 11.09
CA SER A 189 11.53 3.53 11.54
C SER A 189 11.76 4.45 10.35
N GLY A 190 11.20 5.66 10.40
CA GLY A 190 11.45 6.68 9.38
C GLY A 190 10.34 7.74 9.33
N ALA A 191 10.45 8.65 8.36
CA ALA A 191 9.43 9.67 8.13
C ALA A 191 8.33 9.19 7.14
N TYR A 192 8.65 8.32 6.17
CA TYR A 192 7.68 7.83 5.18
C TYR A 192 8.05 6.49 4.53
N ALA A 193 7.16 5.51 4.61
CA ALA A 193 7.28 4.31 3.78
C ALA A 193 6.98 4.63 2.30
N GLY A 194 8.02 4.63 1.46
CA GLY A 194 7.96 4.12 0.08
C GLY A 194 7.84 5.09 -1.11
N PHE A 195 7.12 6.23 -1.08
CA PHE A 195 6.73 6.86 -2.38
C PHE A 195 6.69 8.39 -2.43
N ARG A 196 7.00 9.12 -1.35
CA ARG A 196 6.89 10.58 -1.35
C ARG A 196 8.12 11.32 -1.89
N THR A 197 9.33 10.85 -1.59
CA THR A 197 10.55 11.55 -2.02
C THR A 197 10.89 11.23 -3.48
N GLY A 198 11.25 12.27 -4.23
CA GLY A 198 11.92 12.14 -5.53
C GLY A 198 13.40 11.73 -5.38
N GLU A 199 13.90 11.77 -4.15
CA GLU A 199 15.28 11.48 -3.79
C GLU A 199 15.39 10.04 -3.24
N PRO A 200 16.31 9.22 -3.78
CA PRO A 200 16.49 7.82 -3.37
C PRO A 200 16.83 7.64 -1.88
N ASP A 201 17.56 8.58 -1.28
CA ASP A 201 18.25 8.35 0.00
C ASP A 201 17.81 9.24 1.16
N ALA A 202 16.92 10.21 0.95
CA ALA A 202 16.76 11.28 1.94
C ALA A 202 16.01 10.88 3.22
N ASP A 203 15.23 9.79 3.25
CA ASP A 203 14.45 9.35 4.43
C ASP A 203 13.95 7.89 4.28
N ALA A 204 14.83 6.95 3.92
CA ALA A 204 14.43 5.55 3.70
C ALA A 204 13.96 4.89 5.02
N CYS A 205 12.74 4.34 5.01
CA CYS A 205 12.28 3.49 6.10
C CYS A 205 13.19 2.26 6.23
N ALA A 206 13.75 2.06 7.42
CA ALA A 206 14.55 0.87 7.73
C ALA A 206 13.66 -0.17 8.41
N TYR A 207 13.68 -1.40 7.91
CA TYR A 207 12.97 -2.54 8.51
C TYR A 207 13.92 -3.37 9.36
N ALA A 208 13.43 -3.87 10.49
CA ALA A 208 14.17 -4.77 11.37
C ALA A 208 13.25 -5.82 12.01
N LEU A 209 13.79 -7.00 12.30
CA LEU A 209 13.18 -7.95 13.22
C LEU A 209 13.65 -7.65 14.63
N VAL A 210 12.73 -7.69 15.58
CA VAL A 210 13.00 -7.44 17.00
C VAL A 210 12.45 -8.61 17.81
N ALA A 211 13.30 -9.19 18.66
CA ALA A 211 12.93 -10.26 19.59
C ALA A 211 13.66 -10.06 20.93
N GLY A 212 12.95 -9.60 21.96
CA GLY A 212 13.60 -9.19 23.21
C GLY A 212 14.59 -8.03 22.98
N ASP A 213 15.85 -8.25 23.34
CA ASP A 213 16.94 -7.29 23.12
C ASP A 213 17.63 -7.46 21.75
N ASP A 214 17.32 -8.54 21.02
CA ASP A 214 17.89 -8.80 19.70
C ASP A 214 17.18 -7.98 18.64
N ARG A 215 17.96 -7.28 17.82
CA ARG A 215 17.48 -6.48 16.69
C ARG A 215 18.31 -6.76 15.45
N ILE A 216 17.67 -7.31 14.42
CA ILE A 216 18.29 -7.69 13.15
C ILE A 216 17.76 -6.77 12.06
N VAL A 217 18.62 -5.93 11.49
CA VAL A 217 18.25 -5.04 10.38
C VAL A 217 18.08 -5.86 9.10
N LEU A 218 17.06 -5.56 8.32
CA LEU A 218 16.76 -6.17 7.03
C LEU A 218 17.26 -5.25 5.90
N ASP A 219 18.57 -5.26 5.65
CA ASP A 219 19.24 -4.31 4.74
C ASP A 219 18.80 -4.44 3.27
N ASP A 220 18.27 -5.60 2.89
CA ASP A 220 17.81 -5.88 1.53
C ASP A 220 16.34 -5.56 1.31
N VAL A 221 15.67 -4.92 2.28
CA VAL A 221 14.22 -4.70 2.29
C VAL A 221 13.86 -3.22 2.12
N GLN A 222 12.96 -2.92 1.18
CA GLN A 222 12.34 -1.59 1.02
C GLN A 222 10.89 -1.53 1.53
N TRP A 223 10.25 -2.70 1.69
CA TRP A 223 8.93 -2.84 2.28
C TRP A 223 8.79 -4.25 2.89
N ALA A 224 8.19 -4.36 4.06
CA ALA A 224 7.83 -5.65 4.63
C ALA A 224 6.55 -5.58 5.45
N ASP A 225 5.89 -6.73 5.58
CA ASP A 225 4.73 -6.91 6.44
C ASP A 225 4.54 -8.39 6.83
N TRP A 226 3.67 -8.68 7.79
CA TRP A 226 3.32 -10.06 8.15
C TRP A 226 2.11 -10.58 7.37
N ALA A 227 2.23 -11.79 6.83
CA ALA A 227 1.07 -12.60 6.47
C ALA A 227 0.32 -13.07 7.73
N ALA A 228 -0.96 -13.42 7.58
CA ALA A 228 -1.80 -13.85 8.71
C ALA A 228 -1.30 -15.13 9.41
N ASP A 229 -0.50 -15.94 8.71
CA ASP A 229 0.11 -17.17 9.22
C ASP A 229 1.53 -16.97 9.77
N GLY A 230 1.98 -15.72 9.90
CA GLY A 230 3.28 -15.40 10.49
C GLY A 230 4.48 -15.53 9.54
N ARG A 231 4.26 -15.78 8.24
CA ARG A 231 5.33 -15.64 7.23
C ARG A 231 5.60 -14.16 6.95
N LEU A 232 6.86 -13.82 6.70
CA LEU A 232 7.28 -12.45 6.36
C LEU A 232 7.06 -12.21 4.86
N LEU A 233 6.33 -11.16 4.53
CA LEU A 233 6.18 -10.65 3.18
C LEU A 233 7.21 -9.55 2.97
N VAL A 234 7.96 -9.63 1.89
CA VAL A 234 9.07 -8.71 1.61
C VAL A 234 8.96 -8.18 0.18
N ALA A 235 9.25 -6.90 0.02
CA ALA A 235 9.71 -6.33 -1.23
C ALA A 235 11.17 -5.89 -1.06
N THR A 236 12.06 -6.46 -1.86
CA THR A 236 13.51 -6.25 -1.75
C THR A 236 13.96 -4.99 -2.46
N THR A 237 15.11 -4.43 -2.08
CA THR A 237 15.69 -3.22 -2.68
C THR A 237 16.07 -3.39 -4.16
N ASP A 238 16.30 -4.62 -4.62
CA ASP A 238 16.54 -4.96 -6.03
C ASP A 238 15.24 -5.19 -6.84
N GLY A 239 14.07 -5.13 -6.21
CA GLY A 239 12.77 -5.13 -6.91
C GLY A 239 12.08 -6.49 -7.00
N ARG A 240 12.30 -7.39 -6.04
CA ARG A 240 11.65 -8.71 -5.95
C ARG A 240 10.59 -8.71 -4.86
N LEU A 241 9.57 -9.55 -5.03
CA LEU A 241 8.63 -9.93 -3.98
C LEU A 241 9.04 -11.28 -3.42
N GLN A 242 9.08 -11.41 -2.10
CA GLN A 242 9.45 -12.66 -1.43
C GLN A 242 8.51 -13.00 -0.27
N ILE A 243 8.25 -14.29 -0.07
CA ILE A 243 7.71 -14.80 1.20
C ILE A 243 8.83 -15.52 1.91
N ARG A 244 9.18 -15.04 3.11
CA ARG A 244 10.22 -15.64 3.95
C ARG A 244 9.60 -16.36 5.16
N ALA A 245 10.12 -17.54 5.48
CA ALA A 245 9.63 -18.43 6.52
C ALA A 245 10.76 -18.88 7.47
N GLY A 246 10.40 -19.60 8.53
CA GLY A 246 11.30 -19.98 9.62
C GLY A 246 11.32 -18.98 10.77
N ASP A 247 12.09 -19.30 11.82
CA ASP A 247 12.15 -18.50 13.05
C ASP A 247 12.86 -17.16 12.82
N GLY A 248 13.97 -17.18 12.10
CA GLY A 248 14.72 -15.99 11.65
C GLY A 248 14.23 -15.38 10.33
N VAL A 249 13.19 -15.96 9.71
CA VAL A 249 12.64 -15.58 8.39
C VAL A 249 13.71 -15.48 7.29
N ASP A 250 14.65 -16.42 7.29
CA ASP A 250 15.75 -16.52 6.30
C ASP A 250 15.38 -17.41 5.10
N GLU A 251 14.38 -18.29 5.24
CA GLU A 251 14.01 -19.23 4.19
C GLU A 251 13.06 -18.59 3.17
N VAL A 252 13.54 -18.36 1.95
CA VAL A 252 12.70 -17.83 0.85
C VAL A 252 11.85 -18.97 0.26
N THR A 253 10.54 -18.92 0.50
CA THR A 253 9.55 -19.92 0.03
C THR A 253 8.78 -19.49 -1.22
N PHE A 254 8.85 -18.21 -1.57
CA PHE A 254 8.34 -17.64 -2.81
C PHE A 254 9.25 -16.49 -3.22
N ASP A 255 9.50 -16.36 -4.52
CA ASP A 255 10.27 -15.27 -5.10
C ASP A 255 9.70 -14.89 -6.48
N HIS A 256 9.47 -13.60 -6.71
CA HIS A 256 9.07 -13.06 -8.00
C HIS A 256 9.78 -11.74 -8.32
N ASP A 257 10.44 -11.68 -9.47
CA ASP A 257 11.21 -10.51 -9.89
C ASP A 257 10.36 -9.52 -10.71
N LEU A 258 10.20 -8.29 -10.20
CA LEU A 258 9.50 -7.20 -10.88
C LEU A 258 10.45 -6.18 -11.52
N ALA A 259 11.76 -6.32 -11.31
CA ALA A 259 12.76 -5.45 -11.91
C ALA A 259 12.75 -5.45 -13.46
N PRO A 260 12.62 -6.59 -14.16
CA PRO A 260 12.68 -6.61 -15.62
C PRO A 260 11.41 -6.08 -16.29
N GLU A 261 10.33 -5.83 -15.54
CA GLU A 261 9.07 -5.42 -16.14
C GLU A 261 9.13 -4.01 -16.75
N THR A 262 8.60 -3.88 -17.95
CA THR A 262 8.47 -2.61 -18.67
C THR A 262 7.01 -2.17 -18.75
N PRO A 263 6.73 -0.85 -18.78
CA PRO A 263 5.37 -0.36 -18.92
C PRO A 263 4.62 -0.99 -20.09
N ASP A 264 3.47 -1.57 -19.78
CA ASP A 264 2.57 -2.18 -20.75
C ASP A 264 1.11 -1.83 -20.41
N PRO A 265 0.66 -0.60 -20.71
CA PRO A 265 -0.71 -0.17 -20.42
C PRO A 265 -1.71 -0.95 -21.27
N GLN A 266 -2.45 -1.85 -20.62
CA GLN A 266 -3.51 -2.64 -21.24
C GLN A 266 -4.89 -2.17 -20.77
N PRO A 267 -5.92 -2.19 -21.63
CA PRO A 267 -7.28 -1.92 -21.20
C PRO A 267 -7.72 -2.98 -20.20
N ALA A 268 -8.47 -2.57 -19.18
CA ALA A 268 -9.02 -3.53 -18.22
C ALA A 268 -9.97 -4.51 -18.93
N PRO A 269 -9.94 -5.81 -18.58
CA PRO A 269 -10.86 -6.81 -19.10
C PRO A 269 -12.29 -6.56 -18.61
N ASP A 270 -13.29 -7.11 -19.29
CA ASP A 270 -14.71 -6.86 -19.02
C ASP A 270 -15.12 -7.12 -17.56
N TRP A 271 -14.54 -8.14 -16.92
CA TRP A 271 -14.83 -8.48 -15.53
C TRP A 271 -14.34 -7.43 -14.53
N ALA A 272 -13.30 -6.66 -14.89
CA ALA A 272 -12.73 -5.60 -14.07
C ALA A 272 -13.44 -4.26 -14.25
N ARG A 273 -14.33 -4.15 -15.25
CA ARG A 273 -15.18 -2.98 -15.52
C ARG A 273 -16.54 -3.05 -14.84
N ARG A 274 -16.71 -3.99 -13.91
CA ARG A 274 -17.97 -4.29 -13.22
C ARG A 274 -17.73 -4.52 -11.73
N TRP A 275 -18.75 -4.18 -10.94
CA TRP A 275 -18.84 -4.47 -9.49
C TRP A 275 -19.05 -5.95 -9.19
#